data_AF-A0AAD5A662-F1
#
_entry.id   AF-A0AAD5A662-F1
#
_cell.length_a   1.000
_cell.length_b   1.000
_cell.length_c   1.000
_cell.angle_alpha   90.00
_cell.angle_beta   90.00
_cell.angle_gamma   90.00
#
_symmetry.space_group_name_H-M   'P 1'
#
loop_
_entity.id
_entity.type
_entity.pdbx_description
1 polymer ?
#
loop_
_entity_poly.entity_id
_entity_poly.type
_entity_poly.pdbx_seq_one_letter_code
_entity_poly.pdbx_strand_id
1 'polypeptide(L)'
;RKLINDWVKEKTEGKIKDILQPGTVTAMTRLSLVNAIYFKGKWKHVFKKNNTEMMPFKINQNLSKPVQMMFQTNQFPFNYIDEYKLRVLDLPYVDEELSMVVLLPEESNDGSDPLLKVCTNLLNNIILFFSLLINNNLQRNKICFY
;
A
#
# COMPACT_ATOMS: atom_id res chain seq x y z
N ARG A 1 18.45 -12.64 -20.17
CA ARG A 1 17.57 -13.10 -19.07
C ARG A 1 18.31 -13.19 -17.74
N LYS A 2 19.22 -14.15 -17.53
CA LYS A 2 19.87 -14.40 -16.24
C LYS A 2 20.57 -13.16 -15.65
N LEU A 3 21.38 -12.47 -16.45
CA LEU A 3 22.04 -11.22 -16.05
C LEU A 3 21.08 -10.15 -15.50
N ILE A 4 19.92 -9.97 -16.15
CA ILE A 4 18.93 -8.97 -15.72
C ILE A 4 18.26 -9.40 -14.42
N ASN A 5 17.88 -10.68 -14.29
CA ASN A 5 17.29 -11.22 -13.06
C ASN A 5 18.28 -11.16 -11.88
N ASP A 6 19.56 -11.46 -12.11
CA ASP A 6 20.61 -11.39 -11.09
C ASP A 6 20.86 -9.95 -10.64
N TRP A 7 20.92 -9.00 -11.59
CA TRP A 7 21.03 -7.57 -11.28
C TRP A 7 19.84 -7.05 -10.48
N VAL A 8 18.60 -7.39 -10.87
CA VAL A 8 17.39 -7.01 -10.12
C VAL A 8 17.38 -7.64 -8.73
N LYS A 9 17.79 -8.90 -8.62
CA LYS A 9 17.91 -9.58 -7.32
C LYS A 9 18.90 -8.86 -6.41
N GLU A 10 20.07 -8.47 -6.92
CA GLU A 10 21.06 -7.71 -6.15
C GLU A 10 20.50 -6.35 -5.70
N LYS A 11 19.90 -5.58 -6.63
CA LYS A 11 19.36 -4.24 -6.34
C LYS A 11 18.14 -4.22 -5.42
N THR A 12 17.50 -5.37 -5.21
CA THR A 12 16.30 -5.50 -4.37
C THR A 12 16.54 -6.32 -3.11
N GLU A 13 17.80 -6.47 -2.67
CA GLU A 13 18.18 -7.29 -1.50
C GLU A 13 17.61 -8.72 -1.56
N GLY A 14 17.49 -9.26 -2.77
CA GLY A 14 16.94 -10.59 -3.04
C GLY A 14 15.43 -10.70 -2.90
N LYS A 15 14.69 -9.59 -2.76
CA LYS A 15 13.23 -9.57 -2.61
C LYS A 15 12.49 -9.75 -3.93
N ILE A 16 13.00 -9.20 -5.02
CA ILE A 16 12.46 -9.44 -6.36
C ILE A 16 13.35 -10.44 -7.07
N LYS A 17 12.79 -11.61 -7.36
CA LYS A 17 13.46 -12.69 -8.10
C LYS A 17 12.72 -12.91 -9.40
N ASP A 18 13.48 -13.30 -10.42
CA ASP A 18 12.92 -13.76 -11.70
C ASP A 18 11.93 -12.79 -12.37
N ILE A 19 12.26 -11.49 -12.36
CA ILE A 19 11.44 -10.44 -12.99
C ILE A 19 11.17 -10.72 -14.48
N LEU A 20 12.12 -11.35 -15.18
CA LEU A 20 11.90 -11.90 -16.51
C LEU A 20 11.72 -13.42 -16.40
N GLN A 21 10.50 -13.89 -16.65
CA GLN A 21 10.14 -15.31 -16.65
C GLN A 21 10.79 -16.09 -17.81
N PRO A 22 10.84 -17.44 -17.75
CA PRO A 22 11.37 -18.24 -18.85
C PRO A 22 10.55 -17.99 -20.12
N GLY A 23 11.20 -17.90 -21.28
CA GLY A 23 10.52 -17.64 -22.56
C GLY A 23 10.21 -16.17 -22.87
N THR A 24 10.32 -15.24 -21.89
CA THR A 24 10.04 -13.81 -22.11
C THR A 24 11.12 -13.09 -22.95
N VAL A 25 12.35 -13.61 -22.93
CA VAL A 25 13.45 -13.14 -23.77
C VAL A 25 13.81 -14.24 -24.75
N THR A 26 13.65 -13.97 -26.04
CA THR A 26 13.93 -14.89 -27.15
C THR A 26 15.01 -14.32 -28.07
N ALA A 27 15.45 -15.09 -29.06
CA ALA A 27 16.41 -14.61 -30.08
C ALA A 27 15.87 -13.42 -30.92
N MET A 28 14.56 -13.16 -30.89
CA MET A 28 13.94 -12.01 -31.55
C MET A 28 13.84 -10.77 -30.65
N THR A 29 14.06 -10.91 -29.33
CA THR A 29 14.02 -9.77 -28.40
C THR A 29 15.20 -8.85 -28.66
N ARG A 30 14.92 -7.62 -29.12
CA ARG A 30 15.93 -6.60 -29.43
C ARG A 30 16.23 -5.65 -28.26
N LEU A 31 15.23 -5.40 -27.41
CA LEU A 31 15.35 -4.51 -26.27
C LEU A 31 14.47 -5.02 -25.11
N SER A 32 14.93 -4.84 -23.88
CA SER A 32 14.14 -5.07 -22.68
C SER A 32 14.39 -3.93 -21.70
N LEU A 33 13.32 -3.23 -21.31
CA LEU A 33 13.34 -2.22 -20.27
C LEU A 33 12.79 -2.85 -18.99
N VAL A 34 13.58 -2.83 -17.93
CA VAL A 34 13.21 -3.40 -16.64
C VAL A 34 13.35 -2.33 -15.57
N ASN A 35 12.28 -2.09 -14.82
CA ASN A 35 12.28 -1.24 -13.64
C ASN A 35 11.97 -2.11 -12.42
N ALA A 36 12.77 -1.97 -11.36
CA ALA A 36 12.56 -2.66 -10.10
C ALA A 36 12.82 -1.66 -8.97
N ILE A 37 11.81 -1.46 -8.12
CA ILE A 37 11.87 -0.55 -6.99
C ILE A 37 11.73 -1.39 -5.72
N TYR A 38 12.71 -1.29 -4.83
CA TYR A 38 12.64 -1.86 -3.48
C TYR A 38 12.68 -0.73 -2.46
N PHE A 39 11.67 -0.68 -1.60
CA PHE A 39 11.57 0.31 -0.56
C PHE A 39 11.47 -0.36 0.81
N LYS A 40 12.29 0.10 1.76
CA LYS A 40 12.35 -0.39 3.13
C LYS A 40 12.46 0.79 4.09
N GLY A 41 11.33 1.44 4.35
CA GLY A 41 11.24 2.52 5.32
C GLY A 41 11.08 2.02 6.75
N LYS A 42 11.60 2.78 7.72
CA LYS A 42 11.24 2.64 9.14
C LYS A 42 10.14 3.62 9.45
N TRP A 43 9.06 3.19 10.11
CA TRP A 43 8.00 4.10 10.57
C TRP A 43 8.56 5.15 11.54
N LYS A 44 8.11 6.41 11.42
CA LYS A 44 8.36 7.44 12.45
C LYS A 44 7.77 7.01 13.80
N HIS A 45 6.56 6.44 13.76
CA HIS A 45 5.88 5.86 14.92
C HIS A 45 5.73 4.35 14.75
N VAL A 46 6.58 3.59 15.43
CA VAL A 46 6.74 2.15 15.25
C VAL A 46 5.64 1.36 15.97
N PHE A 47 5.08 0.36 15.30
CA PHE A 47 4.20 -0.64 15.91
C PHE A 47 4.97 -1.53 16.89
N LYS A 48 4.53 -1.57 18.16
CA LYS A 48 5.14 -2.47 19.16
C LYS A 48 4.75 -3.91 18.83
N LYS A 49 5.73 -4.80 18.69
CA LYS A 49 5.50 -6.23 18.40
C LYS A 49 4.52 -6.90 19.38
N ASN A 50 4.59 -6.52 20.66
CA ASN A 50 3.72 -7.08 21.71
C ASN A 50 2.24 -6.67 21.55
N ASN A 51 1.95 -5.67 20.72
CA ASN A 51 0.59 -5.25 20.39
C ASN A 51 0.13 -5.89 19.07
N THR A 52 0.79 -6.93 18.57
CA THR A 52 0.38 -7.64 17.35
C THR A 52 -0.37 -8.89 17.75
N GLU A 53 -1.59 -9.06 17.22
CA GLU A 53 -2.49 -10.14 17.60
C GLU A 53 -3.11 -10.80 16.37
N MET A 54 -3.41 -12.10 16.46
CA MET A 54 -4.11 -12.82 15.40
C MET A 54 -5.56 -12.36 15.32
N MET A 55 -5.97 -11.78 14.20
CA MET A 55 -7.32 -11.28 13.97
C MET A 55 -7.86 -11.63 12.59
N PRO A 56 -9.18 -11.75 12.42
CA PRO A 56 -9.79 -11.98 11.10
C PRO A 56 -9.63 -10.73 10.21
N PHE A 57 -9.10 -10.93 9.01
CA PHE A 57 -9.09 -9.95 7.92
C PHE A 57 -10.08 -10.35 6.84
N LYS A 58 -11.01 -9.45 6.54
CA LYS A 58 -12.07 -9.64 5.55
C LYS A 58 -11.50 -9.40 4.15
N ILE A 59 -11.42 -10.45 3.35
CA ILE A 59 -10.95 -10.39 1.96
C ILE A 59 -12.10 -9.92 1.05
N ASN A 60 -13.31 -10.40 1.31
CA ASN A 60 -14.55 -9.97 0.68
C ASN A 60 -15.72 -10.24 1.64
N GLN A 61 -16.96 -9.97 1.21
CA GLN A 61 -18.16 -10.13 2.05
C GLN A 61 -18.28 -11.51 2.73
N ASN A 62 -17.79 -12.57 2.07
CA ASN A 62 -18.02 -13.95 2.51
C ASN A 62 -16.75 -14.66 3.00
N LEU A 63 -15.57 -14.07 2.79
CA LEU A 63 -14.29 -14.69 3.08
C LEU A 63 -13.46 -13.83 4.04
N SER A 64 -13.10 -14.43 5.17
CA SER A 64 -12.13 -13.86 6.10
C SER A 64 -10.99 -14.85 6.35
N LYS A 65 -9.78 -14.33 6.57
CA LYS A 65 -8.61 -15.14 6.96
C LYS A 65 -7.93 -14.55 8.19
N PRO A 66 -7.40 -15.39 9.08
CA PRO A 66 -6.66 -14.90 10.24
C PRO A 66 -5.29 -14.34 9.81
N VAL A 67 -4.95 -13.16 10.30
CA VAL A 67 -3.69 -12.44 10.01
C VAL A 67 -3.10 -11.85 11.29
N GLN A 68 -1.81 -11.55 11.29
CA GLN A 68 -1.13 -10.87 12.41
C GLN A 68 -1.40 -9.37 12.33
N MET A 69 -2.41 -8.89 13.05
CA MET A 69 -2.82 -7.49 13.03
C MET A 69 -2.01 -6.69 14.06
N MET A 70 -1.22 -5.73 13.58
CA MET A 70 -0.44 -4.77 14.36
C MET A 70 -1.32 -3.62 14.85
N PHE A 71 -1.12 -3.20 16.11
CA PHE A 71 -1.86 -2.09 16.70
C PHE A 71 -0.98 -0.95 17.21
N GLN A 72 -1.42 0.28 16.96
CA GLN A 72 -0.92 1.46 17.68
C GLN A 72 -1.98 2.54 17.85
N THR A 73 -1.73 3.49 18.75
CA THR A 73 -2.55 4.68 18.91
C THR A 73 -1.63 5.89 18.98
N ASN A 74 -1.77 6.81 18.03
CA ASN A 74 -1.00 8.05 17.99
C ASN A 74 -1.76 9.12 17.19
N GLN A 75 -1.19 10.32 17.11
CA GLN A 75 -1.66 11.37 16.21
C GLN A 75 -1.11 11.14 14.81
N PHE A 76 -2.00 11.04 13.83
CA PHE A 76 -1.65 10.88 12.43
C PHE A 76 -2.47 11.84 11.57
N PRO A 77 -1.92 12.34 10.46
CA PRO A 77 -2.72 13.04 9.47
C PRO A 77 -3.81 12.09 8.96
N PHE A 78 -5.05 12.54 9.10
CA PHE A 78 -6.22 11.77 8.77
C PHE A 78 -7.26 12.68 8.12
N ASN A 79 -7.96 12.13 7.14
CA ASN A 79 -9.06 12.80 6.49
C ASN A 79 -10.17 11.80 6.17
N TYR A 80 -11.40 12.28 6.19
CA TYR A 80 -12.57 11.53 5.74
C TYR A 80 -13.24 12.30 4.61
N ILE A 81 -13.42 11.63 3.47
CA ILE A 81 -13.97 12.23 2.27
C ILE A 81 -15.38 11.68 2.09
N ASP A 82 -16.37 12.46 2.49
CA ASP A 82 -17.78 12.07 2.47
C ASP A 82 -18.25 11.63 1.08
N GLU A 83 -17.83 12.35 0.03
CA GLU A 83 -18.21 12.09 -1.37
C GLU A 83 -17.88 10.65 -1.79
N TYR A 84 -16.75 10.11 -1.32
CA TYR A 84 -16.27 8.78 -1.67
C TYR A 84 -16.41 7.77 -0.54
N LYS A 85 -16.96 8.18 0.61
CA LYS A 85 -16.99 7.38 1.85
C LYS A 85 -15.63 6.76 2.13
N LEU A 86 -14.59 7.60 2.08
CA LEU A 86 -13.20 7.17 2.05
C LEU A 86 -12.44 7.74 3.25
N ARG A 87 -11.83 6.87 4.04
CA ARG A 87 -10.87 7.26 5.06
C ARG A 87 -9.47 7.28 4.46
N VAL A 88 -8.75 8.37 4.70
CA VAL A 88 -7.36 8.56 4.27
C VAL A 88 -6.51 8.72 5.52
N LEU A 89 -5.47 7.90 5.62
CA LEU A 89 -4.53 7.92 6.74
C LEU A 89 -3.12 8.03 6.20
N ASP A 90 -2.34 8.95 6.75
CA ASP A 90 -0.94 9.16 6.38
C ASP A 90 0.01 8.62 7.47
N LEU A 91 0.94 7.76 7.09
CA LEU A 91 1.90 7.11 7.97
C LEU A 91 3.32 7.52 7.61
N PRO A 92 3.90 8.52 8.30
CA PRO A 92 5.25 8.97 7.98
C PRO A 92 6.31 7.92 8.32
N TYR A 93 7.31 7.81 7.45
CA TYR A 93 8.56 7.15 7.76
C TYR A 93 9.48 8.10 8.55
N VAL A 94 10.60 7.57 9.07
CA VAL A 94 11.66 8.36 9.71
C VAL A 94 12.10 9.48 8.75
N ASP A 95 12.44 10.63 9.30
CA ASP A 95 12.80 11.88 8.60
C ASP A 95 11.67 12.56 7.80
N GLU A 96 10.47 11.96 7.75
CA GLU A 96 9.24 12.55 7.20
C GLU A 96 9.28 12.93 5.71
N GLU A 97 10.36 12.61 5.00
CA GLU A 97 10.48 12.81 3.55
C GLU A 97 9.55 11.89 2.74
N LEU A 98 9.18 10.75 3.33
CA LEU A 98 8.30 9.75 2.74
C LEU A 98 7.22 9.34 3.73
N SER A 99 6.07 8.95 3.19
CA SER A 99 4.98 8.40 3.97
C SER A 99 4.21 7.32 3.20
N MET A 100 3.51 6.46 3.92
CA MET A 100 2.54 5.54 3.35
C MET A 100 1.15 6.12 3.54
N VAL A 101 0.46 6.36 2.44
CA VAL A 101 -0.94 6.79 2.43
C VAL A 101 -1.83 5.56 2.30
N VAL A 102 -2.75 5.41 3.24
CA VAL A 102 -3.70 4.31 3.27
C VAL A 102 -5.09 4.85 2.96
N LEU A 103 -5.68 4.32 1.89
CA LEU A 103 -7.02 4.61 1.44
C LEU A 103 -7.93 3.45 1.86
N LEU A 104 -8.83 3.70 2.80
CA LEU A 104 -9.73 2.70 3.34
C LEU A 104 -11.19 3.12 3.07
N PRO A 105 -11.81 2.60 2.01
CA PRO A 105 -13.21 2.90 1.74
C PRO A 105 -14.11 2.22 2.77
N GLU A 106 -15.30 2.78 2.98
CA GLU A 106 -16.33 2.12 3.76
C GLU A 106 -16.84 0.85 3.07
N GLU A 107 -17.38 -0.07 3.87
CA GLU A 107 -18.00 -1.27 3.33
C GLU A 107 -19.20 -0.89 2.46
N SER A 108 -19.27 -1.50 1.29
CA SER A 108 -20.38 -1.32 0.37
C SER A 108 -21.54 -2.23 0.77
N ASN A 109 -22.73 -1.65 0.91
CA ASN A 109 -23.95 -2.40 1.20
C ASN A 109 -24.45 -3.21 -0.02
N ASP A 110 -23.98 -2.86 -1.22
CA ASP A 110 -24.39 -3.42 -2.51
C ASP A 110 -23.46 -4.55 -3.03
N GLY A 111 -22.38 -4.88 -2.31
CA GLY A 111 -21.41 -5.89 -2.73
C GLY A 111 -20.47 -5.45 -3.86
N SER A 112 -20.55 -4.20 -4.30
CA SER A 112 -19.57 -3.63 -5.22
C SER A 112 -18.19 -3.54 -4.54
N ASP A 113 -17.12 -3.79 -5.29
CA ASP A 113 -15.77 -3.62 -4.74
C ASP A 113 -15.53 -2.13 -4.43
N PRO A 114 -15.41 -1.76 -3.14
CA PRO A 114 -15.27 -0.37 -2.76
C PRO A 114 -13.93 0.23 -3.22
N LEU A 115 -12.91 -0.60 -3.45
CA LEU A 115 -11.64 -0.16 -4.03
C LEU A 115 -11.78 0.18 -5.52
N LEU A 116 -12.65 -0.51 -6.25
CA LEU A 116 -12.86 -0.23 -7.67
C LEU A 116 -13.44 1.18 -7.89
N LYS A 117 -14.39 1.60 -7.05
CA LYS A 117 -14.96 2.96 -7.07
C LYS A 117 -13.87 4.00 -6.82
N VAL A 118 -13.03 3.79 -5.81
CA VAL A 118 -11.92 4.69 -5.46
C VAL A 118 -10.88 4.75 -6.58
N CYS A 119 -10.42 3.61 -7.09
CA CYS A 119 -9.42 3.55 -8.17
C CYS A 119 -9.91 4.22 -9.46
N THR A 120 -11.17 3.99 -9.85
CA THR A 120 -11.73 4.61 -11.06
C THR A 120 -11.77 6.14 -10.94
N ASN A 121 -12.13 6.67 -9.77
CA ASN A 121 -12.23 8.10 -9.55
C ASN A 121 -10.86 8.78 -9.37
N LEU A 122 -9.91 8.14 -8.70
CA LEU A 122 -8.56 8.67 -8.46
C LEU A 122 -7.69 8.67 -9.73
N LEU A 123 -7.79 7.62 -10.57
CA LEU A 123 -7.04 7.54 -11.83
C LEU A 123 -7.45 8.62 -12.83
N ASN A 124 -8.69 9.10 -12.75
CA ASN A 124 -9.20 10.15 -13.62
C ASN A 124 -8.73 11.55 -13.20
N ASN A 125 -8.15 11.71 -11.99
CA ASN A 125 -7.77 13.03 -11.52
C ASN A 125 -6.60 13.01 -10.51
N ILE A 126 -5.37 13.10 -11.05
CA ILE A 126 -4.14 13.17 -10.27
C ILE A 126 -4.11 14.39 -9.32
N ILE A 127 -4.75 15.50 -9.72
CA ILE A 127 -4.85 16.72 -8.89
C ILE A 127 -5.72 16.44 -7.66
N LEU A 128 -6.78 15.65 -7.82
CA LEU A 128 -7.63 15.23 -6.72
C LEU A 128 -6.85 14.36 -5.74
N PHE A 129 -6.03 13.42 -6.22
CA PHE A 129 -5.18 12.62 -5.34
C PHE A 129 -4.24 13.49 -4.47
N PHE A 130 -3.60 14.51 -5.07
CA PHE A 130 -2.77 15.44 -4.31
C PHE A 130 -3.57 16.33 -3.35
N SER A 131 -4.79 16.76 -3.71
CA SER A 131 -5.63 17.56 -2.80
C SER A 131 -6.09 16.76 -1.57
N LEU A 132 -6.28 15.44 -1.70
CA LEU A 132 -6.58 14.56 -0.57
C LEU A 132 -5.43 14.50 0.45
N LEU A 133 -4.18 14.71 0.02
CA LEU A 133 -3.01 14.73 0.90
C LEU A 133 -2.80 16.07 1.60
N ILE A 134 -3.29 17.17 1.02
CA ILE A 134 -3.05 18.53 1.51
C ILE A 134 -4.01 18.92 2.64
N ASN A 135 -5.23 18.37 2.66
CA ASN A 135 -6.27 18.69 3.67
C ASN A 135 -6.34 17.68 4.83
N ASN A 136 -5.20 17.32 5.40
CA ASN A 136 -5.18 16.38 6.53
C ASN A 136 -5.12 17.11 7.88
N ASN A 137 -5.99 16.73 8.81
CA ASN A 137 -5.91 17.15 10.20
C ASN A 137 -5.22 16.07 11.04
N LEU A 138 -4.42 16.47 12.03
CA LEU A 138 -3.87 15.52 13.00
C LEU A 138 -5.00 15.03 13.91
N GLN A 139 -5.30 13.74 13.84
CA GLN A 139 -6.27 13.10 14.73
C GLN A 139 -5.63 11.94 15.47
N ARG A 140 -6.07 11.73 16.72
CA ARG A 140 -5.66 10.57 17.51
C ARG A 140 -6.38 9.35 16.98
N ASN A 141 -5.66 8.51 16.25
CA ASN A 141 -6.21 7.34 15.57
C ASN A 141 -5.69 6.06 16.21
N LYS A 142 -6.59 5.08 16.39
CA LYS A 142 -6.19 3.68 16.61
C LYS A 142 -6.08 3.02 15.24
N ILE A 143 -4.90 2.49 14.95
CA ILE A 143 -4.56 1.96 13.63
C ILE A 143 -4.30 0.46 13.75
N CYS A 144 -4.81 -0.28 12.77
CA CYS A 144 -4.72 -1.73 12.67
C CYS A 144 -4.21 -2.10 11.26
N PHE A 145 -3.05 -2.74 11.14
CA PHE A 145 -2.50 -3.23 9.86
C PHE A 145 -2.04 -4.67 9.97
N TYR A 146 -2.23 -5.47 8.92
CA TYR A 146 -1.79 -6.87 8.87
C TYR A 146 -0.39 -7.05 8.29
#